data_AF-A0A959LBI9-F1
#
_entry.id   AF-A0A959LBI9-F1
#
_cell.length_a   1.000
_cell.length_b   1.000
_cell.length_c   1.000
_cell.angle_alpha   90.00
_cell.angle_beta   90.00
_cell.angle_gamma   90.00
#
_symmetry.space_group_name_H-M   'P 1'
#
loop_
_entity.id
_entity.type
_entity.pdbx_description
1 polymer ?
#
loop_
_entity_poly.entity_id
_entity_poly.type
_entity_poly.pdbx_seq_one_letter_code
_entity_poly.pdbx_strand_id
1 'polypeptide(L)' 'MKITEQIKQPINQEMELFEKKFYESMSSKVALLNRITYYIVNRKGKQMRPMFVFLTAKMVSEGLVNERTYRGASVIELI' A
#
# COMPACT_ATOMS: atom_id res chain seq x y z
N MET A 1 1.11 3.92 -22.81
CA MET A 1 0.84 3.68 -21.37
C MET A 1 1.41 2.32 -20.99
N LYS A 2 2.03 2.21 -19.82
CA LYS A 2 2.48 0.89 -19.32
C LYS A 2 1.25 0.12 -18.84
N ILE A 3 1.20 -1.19 -19.09
CA ILE A 3 0.09 -2.06 -18.66
C ILE A 3 -0.17 -1.94 -17.14
N THR A 4 0.87 -1.76 -16.35
CA THR A 4 0.77 -1.53 -14.89
C THR A 4 -0.03 -0.28 -14.51
N GLU A 5 0.04 0.79 -15.30
CA GLU A 5 -0.70 2.02 -15.05
C GLU A 5 -2.20 1.81 -15.32
N GLN A 6 -2.54 1.03 -16.34
CA GLN A 6 -3.92 0.66 -16.65
C GLN A 6 -4.54 -0.18 -15.52
N ILE A 7 -3.78 -1.16 -14.99
CA ILE A 7 -4.21 -1.99 -13.86
C ILE A 7 -4.39 -1.15 -12.58
N LYS A 8 -3.61 -0.08 -12.41
CA LYS A 8 -3.69 0.80 -11.23
C LYS A 8 -4.89 1.76 -11.26
N GLN A 9 -5.42 2.10 -12.44
CA GLN A 9 -6.53 3.05 -12.58
C GLN A 9 -7.71 2.82 -11.61
N PRO A 10 -8.29 1.61 -11.49
CA PRO A 10 -9.43 1.38 -10.60
C PRO A 10 -9.12 1.49 -9.11
N ILE A 11 -7.84 1.51 -8.72
CA ILE A 11 -7.39 1.52 -7.32
C ILE A 11 -6.48 2.71 -7.00
N ASN A 12 -6.47 3.76 -7.83
CA ASN A 12 -5.49 4.82 -7.69
C ASN A 12 -5.64 5.60 -6.37
N GLN A 13 -6.87 5.88 -5.96
CA GLN A 13 -7.18 6.54 -4.68
C GLN A 13 -6.75 5.69 -3.48
N GLU A 14 -7.01 4.38 -3.54
CA GLU A 14 -6.60 3.44 -2.51
C GLU A 14 -5.08 3.36 -2.41
N MET A 15 -4.38 3.37 -3.54
CA MET A 15 -2.92 3.35 -3.55
C MET A 15 -2.32 4.63 -2.95
N GLU A 16 -2.91 5.80 -3.19
CA GLU A 16 -2.46 7.05 -2.55
C GLU A 16 -2.68 7.02 -1.03
N LEU A 17 -3.86 6.56 -0.57
CA LEU A 17 -4.15 6.46 0.85
C LEU A 17 -3.31 5.38 1.54
N PHE A 18 -3.05 4.27 0.84
CA PHE A 18 -2.16 3.21 1.28
C PHE A 18 -0.76 3.74 1.57
N GLU A 19 -0.17 4.56 0.70
CA GLU A 19 1.18 5.08 0.92
C GLU A 19 1.30 5.89 2.23
N LYS A 20 0.30 6.75 2.52
CA LYS A 20 0.25 7.47 3.80
C LYS A 20 0.17 6.52 4.99
N LYS A 21 -0.79 5.59 4.96
CA LYS A 21 -1.00 4.64 6.06
C LYS A 21 0.19 3.70 6.25
N PHE A 22 0.84 3.30 5.17
CA PHE A 22 2.03 2.45 5.18
C PHE A 22 3.19 3.18 5.86
N TYR A 23 3.45 4.43 5.47
CA TYR A 23 4.48 5.26 6.11
C TYR A 23 4.21 5.45 7.61
N GLU A 24 2.97 5.79 7.98
CA GLU A 24 2.57 5.94 9.38
C GLU A 24 2.75 4.64 10.18
N SER A 25 2.45 3.49 9.56
CA SER A 25 2.60 2.17 10.19
C SER A 25 4.06 1.78 10.45
N MET A 26 5.02 2.37 9.73
CA MET A 26 6.46 2.14 9.92
C MET A 26 7.15 3.18 10.81
N SER A 27 6.41 4.19 11.28
CA SER A 27 6.94 5.22 12.17
C SER A 27 7.20 4.66 13.57
N SER A 28 8.36 4.98 14.14
CA SER A 28 8.80 4.55 15.46
C SER A 28 9.19 5.75 16.33
N LYS A 29 9.17 5.58 17.65
CA LYS A 29 9.73 6.58 18.58
C LYS A 29 11.26 6.58 18.60
N VAL A 30 11.89 5.53 18.06
CA VAL A 30 13.35 5.39 18.02
C VAL A 30 13.90 6.00 16.73
N ALA A 31 14.70 7.06 16.86
CA ALA A 31 15.23 7.82 15.73
C ALA A 31 16.03 6.96 14.72
N LEU A 32 16.79 5.96 15.21
CA LEU A 32 17.55 5.06 14.35
C LEU A 32 16.64 4.19 13.48
N LEU A 33 15.55 3.66 14.05
CA LEU A 33 14.56 2.89 13.31
C LEU A 33 13.91 3.74 12.23
N ASN A 34 13.52 4.98 12.52
CA ASN A 34 12.96 5.90 11.53
C ASN A 34 13.90 6.15 10.35
N ARG A 35 15.21 6.24 10.61
CA ARG A 35 16.20 6.39 9.54
C ARG A 35 16.25 5.16 8.65
N ILE A 36 16.18 3.96 9.21
CA ILE A 36 16.16 2.70 8.44
C ILE A 36 14.86 2.60 7.63
N THR A 37 13.69 2.80 8.28
CA THR A 37 12.38 2.68 7.63
C THR A 37 12.17 3.72 6.54
N TYR A 38 12.72 4.94 6.69
CA TYR A 38 12.71 5.95 5.63
C TYR A 38 13.28 5.43 4.30
N TYR A 39 14.40 4.68 4.33
CA TYR A 39 14.98 4.14 3.10
C TYR A 39 14.18 2.96 2.54
N ILE A 40 13.52 2.18 3.40
CA ILE A 40 12.66 1.06 2.99
C ILE A 40 11.41 1.59 2.28
N VAL A 41 10.69 2.54 2.90
CA VAL A 41 9.44 3.09 2.35
C VAL A 41 9.68 3.87 1.05
N ASN A 42 10.79 4.60 0.94
CA ASN A 42 11.09 5.39 -0.25
C ASN A 42 11.62 4.58 -1.44
N ARG A 43 12.10 3.34 -1.23
CA ARG A 43 12.43 2.44 -2.33
C ARG A 43 11.16 1.82 -2.89
N LYS A 44 10.49 2.56 -3.78
CA LYS A 44 9.27 2.09 -4.45
C LYS A 44 9.61 0.99 -5.46
N GLY A 45 9.20 -0.25 -5.15
CA GLY A 45 9.10 -1.33 -6.12
C GLY A 45 7.91 -1.13 -7.07
N LYS A 46 7.50 -2.20 -7.76
CA LYS A 46 6.27 -2.16 -8.59
C LYS A 46 4.98 -2.12 -7.76
N GLN A 47 5.04 -2.33 -6.44
CA GLN A 47 3.91 -2.36 -5.51
C GLN A 47 2.78 -3.30 -5.96
N MET A 48 3.12 -4.43 -6.59
CA MET A 48 2.12 -5.37 -7.11
C MET A 48 1.30 -6.04 -6.00
N ARG A 49 1.87 -6.24 -4.82
CA ARG A 49 1.20 -6.92 -3.71
C ARG A 49 0.02 -6.12 -3.15
N PRO A 50 0.17 -4.83 -2.76
CA PRO A 50 -0.97 -4.02 -2.33
C PRO A 50 -1.98 -3.83 -3.47
N MET A 51 -1.53 -3.76 -4.73
CA MET A 51 -2.45 -3.69 -5.87
C MET A 51 -3.39 -4.90 -5.94
N PHE A 52 -2.87 -6.13 -5.77
CA PHE A 52 -3.72 -7.32 -5.74
C PHE A 52 -4.71 -7.31 -4.58
N VAL A 53 -4.30 -6.85 -3.40
CA VAL A 53 -5.18 -6.73 -2.24
C VAL A 53 -6.36 -5.80 -2.54
N PHE A 54 -6.10 -4.60 -3.09
CA PHE A 54 -7.18 -3.64 -3.39
C PHE A 54 -8.07 -4.08 -4.54
N LEU A 55 -7.50 -4.66 -5.61
CA LEU A 55 -8.28 -5.17 -6.73
C LEU A 55 -9.20 -6.31 -6.29
N THR A 56 -8.69 -7.27 -5.53
CA THR A 56 -9.48 -8.38 -5.00
C THR A 56 -10.54 -7.86 -4.02
N ALA A 57 -10.19 -6.94 -3.12
CA ALA A 57 -11.15 -6.37 -2.17
C ALA A 57 -12.31 -5.66 -2.89
N LYS A 58 -12.02 -4.84 -3.90
CA LYS A 58 -13.07 -4.19 -4.71
C LYS A 58 -13.94 -5.20 -5.45
N MET A 59 -13.35 -6.26 -5.98
CA MET A 59 -14.08 -7.30 -6.69
C MET A 59 -15.06 -8.07 -5.79
N VAL A 60 -14.65 -8.40 -4.56
CA VAL A 60 -15.47 -9.23 -3.64
C VAL A 60 -16.40 -8.41 -2.73
N SER A 61 -16.20 -7.09 -2.63
CA SER A 61 -16.92 -6.21 -1.70
C SER A 61 -17.71 -5.12 -2.41
N GLU A 62 -18.11 -5.35 -3.67
CA GLU A 62 -18.90 -4.38 -4.47
C GLU A 62 -18.25 -2.98 -4.54
N GLY A 63 -16.91 -2.95 -4.64
CA GLY A 63 -16.13 -1.71 -4.71
C GLY A 63 -15.79 -1.06 -3.37
N LEU A 64 -16.27 -1.58 -2.25
CA LEU A 64 -15.99 -1.03 -0.92
C LEU A 64 -14.62 -1.48 -0.39
N VAL A 65 -13.82 -0.50 0.04
CA VAL A 65 -12.52 -0.72 0.70
C VAL A 65 -12.57 -0.07 2.09
N ASN A 66 -12.18 -0.82 3.12
CA ASN A 66 -12.19 -0.34 4.50
C ASN A 66 -10.80 -0.37 5.13
N GLU A 67 -10.69 0.15 6.35
CA GLU A 67 -9.45 0.20 7.13
C GLU A 67 -8.75 -1.15 7.32
N ARG A 68 -9.50 -2.26 7.36
CA ARG A 68 -8.92 -3.60 7.48
C ARG A 68 -8.18 -4.00 6.21
N THR A 69 -8.70 -3.60 5.04
CA THR A 69 -8.04 -3.83 3.74
C THR A 69 -6.71 -3.08 3.68
N TYR A 70 -6.65 -1.82 4.09
CA TYR A 70 -5.39 -1.05 4.14
C TYR A 70 -4.37 -1.67 5.09
N ARG A 71 -4.80 -2.07 6.29
CA ARG A 71 -3.92 -2.79 7.23
C ARG A 71 -3.40 -4.10 6.66
N GLY A 72 -4.25 -4.89 6.01
CA GLY A 72 -3.86 -6.13 5.35
C GLY A 72 -2.84 -5.90 4.23
N ALA A 73 -3.06 -4.88 3.40
CA ALA A 73 -2.12 -4.48 2.36
C ALA A 73 -0.75 -4.09 2.95
N SER A 74 -0.74 -3.34 4.07
CA SER A 74 0.51 -2.95 4.74
C SER A 74 1.27 -4.15 5.27
N VAL A 75 0.58 -5.12 5.90
CA VAL A 75 1.22 -6.35 6.41
C VAL A 75 1.86 -7.14 5.27
N ILE A 76 1.17 -7.29 4.14
CA ILE A 76 1.67 -8.05 2.98
C ILE A 76 2.89 -7.38 2.32
N GLU A 77 2.95 -6.04 2.33
CA GLU A 77 4.09 -5.31 1.77
C GLU A 77 5.31 -5.30 2.74
N LEU A 78 5.08 -5.46 4.05
CA LEU A 78 6.15 -5.51 5.06
C LEU A 78 6.88 -6.86 5.15
N ILE A 79 6.26 -7.96 4.70
CA ILE A 79 6.79 -9.34 4.78
C ILE A 79 7.58 -9.69 3.52
#